data_AF-A0A358KMA7-F1
#
_entry.id   AF-A0A358KMA7-F1
#
_cell.length_a   1.000
_cell.length_b   1.000
_cell.length_c   1.000
_cell.angle_alpha   90.00
_cell.angle_beta   90.00
_cell.angle_gamma   90.00
#
_symmetry.space_group_name_H-M   'P 1'
#
loop_
_entity.id
_entity.type
_entity.pdbx_description
1 polymer ?
#
loop_
_entity_poly.entity_id
_entity_poly.type
_entity_poly.pdbx_seq_one_letter_code
_entity_poly.pdbx_strand_id
1 'polypeptide(L)'
;MKELKINWLIKLGLKFSPNLAMRFLSKNSGANWPLLNKLHNLFGQIKRIDIIPTTAGRGFILILDKKMSLHFYQDHDHFYYDGFEMGEYDGGDVTIFDNLNSPISNSRE
;
A
#
# COMPACT_ATOMS: atom_id res chain seq x y z
N MET A 1 12.72 11.31 -0.91
CA MET A 1 12.88 10.20 0.06
C MET A 1 14.35 9.85 0.20
N LYS A 2 14.88 9.62 1.41
CA LYS A 2 16.23 9.05 1.57
C LYS A 2 16.16 7.57 1.18
N GLU A 3 17.03 7.13 0.27
CA GLU A 3 17.13 5.71 -0.08
C GLU A 3 17.50 4.89 1.16
N LEU A 4 16.66 3.90 1.47
CA LEU A 4 16.89 2.96 2.56
C LEU A 4 18.05 2.02 2.17
N LYS A 5 19.26 2.32 2.63
CA LYS A 5 20.40 1.40 2.48
C LYS A 5 20.25 0.21 3.45
N ILE A 6 19.86 -0.94 2.91
CA ILE A 6 19.74 -2.19 3.67
C ILE A 6 21.14 -2.77 3.94
N ASN A 7 21.66 -2.52 5.13
CA ASN A 7 22.92 -3.09 5.61
C ASN A 7 22.73 -4.53 6.15
N TRP A 8 23.82 -5.30 6.31
CA TRP A 8 23.82 -6.67 6.83
C TRP A 8 23.17 -6.80 8.22
N LEU A 9 23.31 -5.78 9.08
CA LEU A 9 22.66 -5.70 10.39
C LEU A 9 21.13 -5.69 10.27
N ILE A 10 20.60 -4.95 9.28
CA ILE A 10 19.16 -4.90 9.01
C ILE A 10 18.68 -6.25 8.49
N LYS A 11 19.45 -6.90 7.61
CA LYS A 11 19.12 -8.26 7.13
C LYS A 11 19.08 -9.27 8.28
N LEU A 12 20.02 -9.18 9.21
CA LEU A 12 20.04 -10.04 10.41
C LEU A 12 18.82 -9.75 11.30
N GLY A 13 18.52 -8.47 11.52
CA GLY A 13 17.32 -8.04 12.24
C GLY A 13 16.04 -8.58 11.61
N LEU A 14 15.89 -8.50 10.30
CA LEU A 14 14.73 -9.05 9.58
C LEU A 14 14.59 -10.56 9.75
N LYS A 15 15.71 -11.30 9.85
CA LYS A 15 15.69 -12.76 10.02
C LYS A 15 15.29 -13.19 11.43
N PHE A 16 15.78 -12.49 12.47
CA PHE A 16 15.59 -12.91 13.86
C PHE A 16 14.46 -12.17 14.59
N SER A 17 14.21 -10.91 14.22
CA SER A 17 13.14 -10.10 14.81
C SER A 17 12.59 -9.10 13.79
N PRO A 18 11.73 -9.58 12.87
CA PRO A 18 11.16 -8.77 11.79
C PRO A 18 10.51 -7.48 12.32
N ASN A 19 9.79 -7.57 13.44
CA ASN A 19 9.05 -6.44 14.02
C ASN A 19 9.98 -5.33 14.50
N LEU A 20 11.10 -5.67 15.13
CA LEU A 20 12.11 -4.71 15.59
C LEU A 20 12.84 -4.07 14.40
N ALA A 21 13.19 -4.87 13.38
CA ALA A 21 13.83 -4.35 12.16
C ALA A 21 12.90 -3.41 11.40
N MET A 22 11.64 -3.76 11.21
CA MET A 22 10.64 -2.90 10.58
C MET A 22 10.40 -1.61 11.36
N ARG A 23 10.42 -1.67 12.70
CA ARG A 23 10.34 -0.48 13.57
C ARG A 23 11.54 0.46 13.44
N PHE A 24 12.73 -0.09 13.19
CA PHE A 24 13.91 0.72 12.94
C PHE A 24 13.88 1.35 11.56
N LEU A 25 13.46 0.59 10.53
CA LEU A 25 13.35 1.07 9.15
C LEU A 25 12.32 2.19 9.02
N SER A 26 11.14 2.04 9.63
CA SER A 26 10.06 3.02 9.58
C SER A 26 10.43 4.37 10.21
N LYS A 27 11.15 4.36 11.34
CA LYS A 27 11.65 5.57 12.00
C LYS A 27 12.64 6.33 11.11
N ASN A 28 13.44 5.62 10.33
CA ASN A 28 14.45 6.21 9.46
C ASN A 28 13.90 6.64 8.09
N SER A 29 12.74 6.10 7.68
CA SER A 29 12.11 6.41 6.39
C SER A 29 11.14 7.59 6.45
N GLY A 30 10.93 8.20 7.61
CA GLY A 30 9.91 9.25 7.81
C GLY A 30 8.48 8.71 7.72
N ALA A 31 8.29 7.39 7.81
CA ALA A 31 6.97 6.79 7.71
C ALA A 31 6.14 7.02 8.98
N ASN A 32 4.83 7.15 8.82
CA ASN A 32 3.89 7.32 9.92
C ASN A 32 3.82 6.02 10.76
N TRP A 33 4.56 5.98 11.86
CA TRP A 33 4.67 4.79 12.71
C TRP A 33 3.34 4.32 13.30
N PRO A 34 2.46 5.20 13.82
CA PRO A 34 1.11 4.79 14.22
C PRO A 34 0.33 4.06 13.13
N LEU A 35 0.35 4.57 11.89
CA LEU A 35 -0.34 3.94 10.76
C LEU A 35 0.27 2.58 10.40
N LEU A 36 1.60 2.50 10.32
CA LEU A 36 2.30 1.24 10.06
C LEU A 36 2.03 0.19 11.15
N ASN A 37 1.98 0.59 12.41
CA ASN A 37 1.67 -0.33 13.51
C ASN A 37 0.23 -0.85 13.42
N LYS A 38 -0.72 0.00 13.02
CA LYS A 38 -2.11 -0.43 12.75
C LYS A 38 -2.16 -1.45 11.60
N LEU A 39 -1.49 -1.17 10.49
CA LEU A 39 -1.41 -2.10 9.35
C LEU A 39 -0.74 -3.42 9.77
N HIS A 40 0.37 -3.35 10.51
CA HIS A 40 1.07 -4.54 10.99
C HIS A 40 0.19 -5.38 11.90
N ASN A 41 -0.59 -4.77 12.79
CA ASN A 41 -1.55 -5.49 13.63
C ASN A 41 -2.68 -6.12 12.82
N LEU A 42 -3.20 -5.42 11.80
CA LEU A 42 -4.22 -5.96 10.88
C LEU A 42 -3.67 -7.19 10.15
N PHE A 43 -2.52 -7.05 9.51
CA PHE A 43 -1.89 -8.12 8.74
C PHE A 43 -1.36 -9.25 9.63
N GLY A 44 -0.98 -8.97 10.88
CA GLY A 44 -0.55 -9.99 11.84
C GLY A 44 -1.68 -10.95 12.27
N GLN A 45 -2.95 -10.55 12.11
CA GLN A 45 -4.11 -11.41 12.36
C GLN A 45 -4.52 -12.22 11.13
N ILE A 46 -4.00 -11.85 9.96
CA ILE A 46 -4.31 -12.48 8.68
C ILE A 46 -3.36 -13.65 8.44
N LYS A 47 -3.90 -14.83 8.17
CA LYS A 47 -3.10 -16.04 7.92
C LYS A 47 -2.45 -16.08 6.55
N ARG A 48 -3.11 -15.50 5.54
CA ARG A 48 -2.70 -15.53 4.13
C ARG A 48 -3.26 -14.31 3.42
N ILE A 49 -2.43 -13.65 2.63
CA ILE A 49 -2.83 -12.58 1.73
C ILE A 49 -2.68 -13.13 0.31
N ASP A 50 -3.75 -13.10 -0.47
CA ASP A 50 -3.73 -13.47 -1.88
C ASP A 50 -3.82 -12.22 -2.74
N ILE A 51 -3.02 -12.18 -3.81
CA ILE A 51 -3.04 -11.10 -4.81
C ILE A 51 -3.48 -11.73 -6.12
N ILE A 52 -4.62 -11.29 -6.64
CA ILE A 52 -5.19 -11.82 -7.88
C ILE A 52 -5.22 -10.68 -8.91
N PRO A 53 -4.56 -10.81 -10.06
CA PRO A 53 -4.68 -9.82 -11.13
C PRO A 53 -6.10 -9.84 -11.71
N THR A 54 -6.63 -8.67 -12.05
CA THR A 54 -7.90 -8.58 -12.78
C THR A 54 -7.71 -8.90 -14.25
N THR A 55 -8.63 -9.64 -14.87
CA THR A 55 -8.49 -10.11 -16.26
C THR A 55 -8.91 -9.09 -17.32
N ALA A 56 -9.64 -8.03 -16.94
CA ALA A 56 -10.27 -7.09 -17.87
C ALA A 56 -9.58 -5.72 -17.96
N GLY A 57 -8.44 -5.53 -17.27
CA GLY A 57 -7.77 -4.23 -17.20
C GLY A 57 -6.54 -4.25 -16.29
N ARG A 58 -6.02 -3.07 -15.99
CA ARG A 58 -4.91 -2.90 -15.04
C ARG A 58 -5.49 -2.82 -13.63
N GLY A 59 -5.20 -3.82 -12.82
CA GLY A 59 -5.79 -3.93 -11.50
C GLY A 59 -5.43 -5.23 -10.83
N PHE A 60 -5.70 -5.29 -9.53
CA PHE A 60 -5.55 -6.48 -8.72
C PHE A 60 -6.52 -6.44 -7.54
N ILE A 61 -6.82 -7.63 -7.03
CA ILE A 61 -7.62 -7.81 -5.84
C ILE A 61 -6.69 -8.35 -4.76
N LEU A 62 -6.65 -7.67 -3.63
CA LEU A 62 -5.96 -8.09 -2.42
C LEU A 62 -6.98 -8.79 -1.52
N ILE A 63 -6.91 -10.11 -1.43
CA ILE A 63 -7.76 -10.89 -0.53
C ILE A 63 -7.02 -11.07 0.79
N LEU A 64 -7.62 -10.58 1.87
CA LEU A 64 -7.05 -10.60 3.21
C LEU A 64 -7.52 -11.81 3.99
N ASP A 65 -8.79 -12.17 3.85
CA ASP A 65 -9.35 -13.41 4.40
C ASP A 65 -10.62 -13.81 3.62
N LYS A 66 -11.40 -14.76 4.16
CA LYS A 66 -12.67 -15.18 3.55
C LYS A 66 -13.77 -14.11 3.59
N LYS A 67 -13.56 -12.98 4.26
CA LYS A 67 -14.57 -11.94 4.51
C LYS A 67 -14.17 -10.58 3.95
N MET A 68 -12.88 -10.34 3.70
CA MET A 68 -12.35 -9.04 3.32
C MET A 68 -11.45 -9.15 2.10
N SER A 69 -11.79 -8.35 1.09
CA SER A 69 -11.01 -8.14 -0.12
C SER A 69 -10.97 -6.64 -0.44
N LEU A 70 -9.82 -6.15 -0.89
CA LEU A 70 -9.65 -4.80 -1.40
C LEU A 70 -9.45 -4.86 -2.91
N HIS A 71 -10.16 -4.02 -3.65
CA HIS A 71 -10.19 -4.01 -5.10
C HIS A 71 -9.46 -2.78 -5.62
N PHE A 72 -8.49 -2.99 -6.50
CA PHE A 72 -7.72 -1.96 -7.15
C PHE A 72 -7.88 -2.14 -8.64
N TYR A 73 -8.42 -1.15 -9.35
CA TYR A 73 -8.60 -1.24 -10.79
C TYR A 73 -8.51 0.12 -11.45
N GLN A 74 -8.06 0.12 -12.69
CA GLN A 74 -8.01 1.27 -13.57
C GLN A 74 -9.11 1.12 -14.61
N ASP A 75 -9.90 2.18 -14.78
CA ASP A 75 -10.84 2.34 -15.87
C ASP A 75 -10.40 3.52 -16.73
N HIS A 76 -9.97 3.23 -17.96
CA HIS A 76 -9.30 4.20 -18.84
C HIS A 76 -8.14 4.91 -18.13
N ASP A 77 -8.25 6.22 -17.93
CA ASP A 77 -7.22 7.04 -17.29
C ASP A 77 -7.56 7.33 -15.82
N HIS A 78 -8.53 6.66 -15.22
CA HIS A 78 -8.93 6.85 -13.83
C HIS A 78 -8.62 5.61 -12.98
N PHE A 79 -8.07 5.83 -11.78
CA PHE A 79 -7.81 4.75 -10.84
C PHE A 79 -8.87 4.69 -9.74
N TYR A 80 -9.28 3.48 -9.38
CA TYR A 80 -10.28 3.20 -8.36
C TYR A 80 -9.74 2.25 -7.29
N TYR A 81 -10.11 2.54 -6.04
CA TYR A 81 -9.87 1.69 -4.87
C TYR A 81 -11.19 1.44 -4.14
N ASP A 82 -11.61 0.18 -4.05
CA ASP A 82 -12.88 -0.23 -3.43
C ASP A 82 -14.09 0.60 -3.88
N GLY A 83 -14.09 1.01 -5.15
CA GLY A 83 -15.14 1.84 -5.77
C GLY A 83 -15.00 3.35 -5.54
N PHE A 84 -13.99 3.80 -4.80
CA PHE A 84 -13.64 5.22 -4.69
C PHE A 84 -12.66 5.61 -5.79
N GLU A 85 -13.02 6.62 -6.60
CA GLU A 85 -12.12 7.21 -7.57
C GLU A 85 -10.99 7.97 -6.84
N MET A 86 -9.75 7.64 -7.18
CA MET A 86 -8.54 8.27 -6.63
C MET A 86 -7.98 9.36 -7.53
N GLY A 87 -8.56 9.51 -8.73
CA GLY A 87 -8.23 10.54 -9.71
C GLY A 87 -7.63 9.96 -10.99
N GLU A 88 -7.18 10.87 -11.85
CA GLU A 88 -6.52 10.55 -13.10
C GLU A 88 -5.14 9.92 -12.85
N TYR A 89 -4.81 8.97 -13.70
CA TYR A 89 -3.65 8.12 -13.58
C TYR A 89 -3.24 7.60 -14.97
N ASP A 90 -2.17 8.19 -15.50
CA ASP A 90 -1.54 7.71 -16.72
C ASP A 90 -0.91 6.33 -16.47
N GLY A 91 -1.32 5.37 -17.29
CA GLY A 91 -1.04 3.98 -17.02
C GLY A 91 0.47 3.66 -16.97
N GLY A 92 0.96 3.28 -15.79
CA GLY A 92 2.35 2.83 -15.57
C GLY A 92 3.10 3.61 -14.49
N ASP A 93 2.52 4.68 -13.96
CA ASP A 93 3.13 5.46 -12.88
C ASP A 93 3.00 4.76 -11.50
N VAL A 94 3.92 4.94 -10.56
CA VAL A 94 3.90 4.16 -9.28
C VAL A 94 3.16 4.90 -8.15
N THR A 95 2.56 6.05 -8.47
CA THR A 95 2.32 7.16 -7.53
C THR A 95 0.84 7.52 -7.33
N ILE A 96 -0.06 6.53 -7.44
CA ILE A 96 -1.52 6.70 -7.32
C ILE A 96 -1.94 7.46 -6.04
N PHE A 97 -1.25 7.21 -4.92
CA PHE A 97 -1.60 7.81 -3.63
C PHE A 97 -0.73 9.01 -3.23
N ASP A 98 0.28 9.36 -4.04
CA ASP A 98 1.23 10.41 -3.69
C ASP A 98 0.59 11.81 -3.79
N ASN A 99 -0.47 11.93 -4.61
CA ASN A 99 -1.19 13.17 -4.87
C ASN A 99 -2.43 13.38 -3.97
N LEU A 100 -2.75 12.43 -3.07
CA LEU A 100 -3.91 12.54 -2.16
C LEU A 100 -3.84 13.70 -1.14
N ASN A 101 -2.70 14.40 -1.06
CA ASN A 101 -2.59 15.63 -0.29
C ASN A 101 -3.11 16.87 -1.03
N SER A 102 -3.48 16.73 -2.31
CA SER A 102 -4.19 17.78 -3.02
C SER A 102 -5.65 17.81 -2.54
N PRO A 103 -6.21 18.97 -2.16
CA PRO A 103 -7.60 19.05 -1.75
C PRO A 103 -8.48 18.48 -2.86
N ILE A 104 -9.33 17.52 -2.51
CA ILE A 104 -10.37 16.99 -3.41
C ILE A 104 -11.15 18.19 -3.92
N SER A 105 -10.92 18.59 -5.18
CA SER A 105 -11.74 19.59 -5.83
C SER A 105 -13.10 18.95 -6.03
N ASN A 106 -14.04 19.31 -5.15
CA ASN A 106 -15.45 19.01 -5.37
C ASN A 106 -15.93 19.82 -6.58
N SER A 107 -15.67 19.35 -7.79
CA SER A 107 -16.39 19.78 -8.99
C SER A 107 -17.71 19.01 -9.02
N ARG A 108 -18.68 19.50 -8.26
CA ARG A 108 -20.10 19.27 -8.59
C ARG A 108 -20.48 20.35 -9.59
N GLU A 109 -20.71 19.93 -10.84
CA GLU A 109 -21.54 20.68 -11.80
C GLU A 109 -22.99 20.76 -11.32
#